data_AF-A0A3D3FTP2-F1
#
_entry.id   AF-A0A3D3FTP2-F1
#
_cell.length_a   1.000
_cell.length_b   1.000
_cell.length_c   1.000
_cell.angle_alpha   90.00
_cell.angle_beta   90.00
_cell.angle_gamma   90.00
#
_symmetry.space_group_name_H-M   'P 1'
#
loop_
_entity.id
_entity.type
_entity.pdbx_description
1 polymer ?
#
loop_
_entity_poly.entity_id
_entity_poly.type
_entity_poly.pdbx_seq_one_letter_code
_entity_poly.pdbx_strand_id
1 'polypeptide(L)'
;MCPDRQIVSLFADGELPSPWREKLLAHADACPSCTTLLSNYRSVSAALARPAADEAMEAAKARVWRELSAVRVVRPGIAAGRSTSVWHRSLVLPWPAAVAAVLVVAIAAAFIGAPAFAPNDRAIARLGSDVQPVVPVADMDGVLRYLESQESSADILIIRLPDSKDFLQSGEPALVRAADYVRSVGR
;
A
#
# COMPACT_ATOMS: atom_id res chain seq x y z
N MET A 1 25.81 32.46 23.01
CA MET A 1 24.42 31.99 23.05
C MET A 1 24.38 30.58 22.47
N CYS A 2 23.73 29.62 23.12
CA CYS A 2 23.69 28.25 22.61
C CYS A 2 22.63 28.11 21.50
N PRO A 3 22.88 27.30 20.47
CA PRO A 3 21.91 26.98 19.44
C PRO A 3 20.75 26.15 20.02
N ASP A 4 19.63 26.13 19.30
CA ASP A 4 18.48 25.31 19.68
C ASP A 4 18.81 23.81 19.64
N ARG A 5 18.14 23.04 20.52
CA ARG A 5 18.37 21.59 20.65
C ARG A 5 18.05 20.84 19.36
N GLN A 6 17.07 21.32 18.58
CA GLN A 6 16.73 20.69 17.30
C GLN A 6 17.91 20.76 16.31
N ILE A 7 18.63 21.87 16.25
CA ILE A 7 19.82 22.01 15.40
C ILE A 7 20.94 21.07 15.85
N VAL A 8 21.13 20.91 17.16
CA VAL A 8 22.15 19.99 17.68
C VAL A 8 21.77 18.52 17.41
N SER A 9 20.48 18.18 17.44
CA SER A 9 20.00 16.85 17.03
C SER A 9 20.29 16.59 15.55
N LEU A 10 19.87 17.50 14.66
CA LEU A 10 20.12 17.38 13.22
C LEU A 10 21.61 17.23 12.89
N PHE A 11 22.48 17.89 13.65
CA PHE A 11 23.91 17.71 13.50
C PHE A 11 24.40 16.36 14.03
N ALA A 12 23.88 15.87 15.15
CA ALA A 12 24.21 14.55 15.67
C ALA A 12 23.78 13.42 14.71
N ASP A 13 22.68 13.62 13.98
CA ASP A 13 22.14 12.69 12.98
C ASP A 13 22.82 12.84 11.59
N GLY A 14 23.68 13.85 11.40
CA GLY A 14 24.40 14.10 10.14
C GLY A 14 23.60 14.83 9.07
N GLU A 15 22.39 15.31 9.38
CA GLU A 15 21.46 15.96 8.45
C GLU A 15 21.67 17.47 8.32
N LEU A 16 22.51 18.09 9.17
CA LEU A 16 22.74 19.53 9.13
C LEU A 16 23.59 19.91 7.89
N PRO A 17 23.09 20.75 6.96
CA PRO A 17 23.84 21.16 5.77
C PRO A 17 24.91 22.21 6.07
N SER A 18 25.91 22.33 5.19
CA SER A 18 26.81 23.50 5.17
C SER A 18 26.02 24.76 4.79
N PRO A 19 26.33 25.94 5.36
CA PRO A 19 27.45 26.26 6.26
C PRO A 19 27.15 26.08 7.76
N TRP A 20 25.93 25.69 8.11
CA TRP A 20 25.48 25.59 9.50
C TRP A 20 26.25 24.53 10.29
N ARG A 21 26.62 23.44 9.62
CA ARG A 21 27.50 22.41 10.17
C ARG A 21 28.82 22.98 10.69
N GLU A 22 29.51 23.79 9.90
CA GLU A 22 30.81 24.38 10.25
C GLU A 22 30.67 25.38 11.40
N LYS A 23 29.60 26.20 11.39
CA LYS A 23 29.31 27.13 12.49
C LYS A 23 29.03 26.39 13.79
N LEU A 24 28.31 25.26 13.74
CA LEU A 24 28.01 24.47 14.93
C LEU A 24 29.26 23.76 15.47
N LEU A 25 30.13 23.26 14.59
CA LEU A 25 31.43 22.69 14.99
C LEU A 25 32.28 23.72 15.71
N ALA A 26 32.46 24.90 15.11
CA ALA A 26 33.22 25.99 15.73
C ALA A 26 32.61 26.43 17.08
N HIS A 27 31.28 26.41 17.19
CA HIS A 27 30.60 26.70 18.46
C HIS A 27 30.80 25.60 19.50
N ALA A 28 30.71 24.33 19.11
CA ALA A 28 30.88 23.18 19.99
C ALA A 28 32.31 23.08 20.54
N ASP A 29 33.32 23.50 19.79
CA ASP A 29 34.71 23.58 20.25
C ASP A 29 34.91 24.64 21.33
N ALA A 30 34.14 25.74 21.27
CA ALA A 30 34.23 26.83 22.25
C ALA A 30 33.25 26.70 23.44
N CYS A 31 32.28 25.79 23.38
CA CYS A 31 31.16 25.73 24.33
C CYS A 31 31.02 24.35 25.00
N PRO A 32 31.47 24.19 26.28
CA PRO A 32 31.44 22.91 26.99
C PRO A 32 30.05 22.28 27.14
N SER A 33 29.00 23.10 27.26
CA SER A 33 27.62 22.62 27.38
C SER A 33 27.15 21.94 26.09
N CYS A 34 27.48 22.52 24.93
CA CYS A 34 27.17 21.95 23.62
C CYS A 34 27.98 20.68 23.35
N THR A 35 29.27 20.64 23.73
CA THR A 35 30.09 19.43 23.65
C THR A 35 29.46 18.28 24.45
N THR A 36 29.04 18.57 25.69
CA THR A 36 28.42 17.58 26.57
C THR A 36 27.10 17.07 25.99
N LEU A 37 26.24 17.98 25.52
CA LEU A 37 24.96 17.64 24.90
C LEU A 37 25.15 16.76 23.66
N LEU A 38 26.13 17.07 22.81
CA LEU A 38 26.46 16.26 21.64
C LEU A 38 26.98 14.86 22.02
N SER A 39 27.80 14.77 23.06
CA SER A 39 28.30 13.48 23.55
C SER A 39 27.17 12.60 24.09
N ASN A 40 26.14 13.19 24.72
CA ASN A 40 24.95 12.49 25.19
C ASN A 40 24.11 11.95 24.03
N TYR A 41 23.91 12.72 22.96
CA TYR A 41 23.19 12.21 21.78
C TYR A 41 23.94 11.05 21.13
N ARG A 42 25.27 11.13 21.03
CA ARG A 42 26.10 10.05 20.50
C ARG A 42 26.06 8.80 21.38
N SER A 43 26.06 8.94 22.71
CA SER A 43 26.02 7.79 23.62
C SER A 43 24.68 7.07 23.57
N VAL A 44 23.57 7.81 23.50
CA VAL A 44 22.22 7.25 23.30
C VAL A 44 22.13 6.53 21.96
N SER A 45 22.57 7.17 20.88
CA SER A 45 22.59 6.57 19.54
C SER A 45 23.41 5.28 19.51
N ALA A 46 24.61 5.28 20.11
CA ALA A 46 25.44 4.09 20.21
C ALA A 46 24.80 2.97 21.07
N ALA A 47 24.09 3.32 22.15
CA ALA A 47 23.38 2.35 22.97
C ALA A 47 22.21 1.70 22.22
N LEU A 48 21.50 2.47 21.39
CA LEU A 48 20.39 1.99 20.56
C LEU A 48 20.86 1.22 19.32
N ALA A 49 22.01 1.58 18.76
CA ALA A 49 22.61 0.88 17.62
C ALA A 49 23.23 -0.47 17.99
N ARG A 50 23.32 -0.80 19.29
CA ARG A 50 23.77 -2.13 19.72
C ARG A 50 22.80 -3.18 19.18
N PRO A 51 23.28 -4.16 18.42
CA PRO A 51 22.41 -5.22 17.93
C PRO A 51 21.78 -5.91 19.14
N ALA A 52 20.46 -6.14 19.06
CA ALA A 52 19.80 -7.04 19.98
C ALA A 52 20.56 -8.37 19.97
N ALA A 53 20.81 -8.94 21.15
CA ALA A 53 21.58 -10.18 21.28
C ALA A 53 21.11 -11.21 20.23
N ASP A 54 22.06 -11.81 19.51
CA ASP A 54 21.78 -12.69 18.37
C ASP A 54 20.78 -13.80 18.73
N GLU A 55 20.82 -14.29 19.98
CA GLU A 55 19.89 -15.26 20.54
C GLU A 55 18.42 -14.80 20.52
N ALA A 56 18.15 -13.53 20.86
CA ALA A 56 16.81 -12.97 20.84
C ALA A 56 16.28 -12.81 19.41
N MET A 57 17.16 -12.47 18.47
CA MET A 57 16.85 -12.37 17.05
C MET A 57 16.52 -13.75 16.46
N GLU A 58 17.33 -14.77 16.75
CA GLU A 58 17.07 -16.14 16.28
C GLU A 58 15.80 -16.74 16.90
N ALA A 59 15.54 -16.49 18.19
CA ALA A 59 14.29 -16.89 18.83
C ALA A 59 13.06 -16.19 18.20
N ALA A 60 13.18 -14.92 17.84
CA ALA A 60 12.13 -14.17 17.14
C ALA A 60 11.89 -14.73 15.73
N LYS A 61 12.96 -15.00 14.95
CA LYS A 61 12.88 -15.62 13.63
C LYS A 61 12.20 -16.99 13.69
N ALA A 62 12.60 -17.84 14.65
CA ALA A 62 12.00 -19.16 14.84
C ALA A 62 10.51 -19.08 15.20
N ARG A 63 10.11 -18.09 16.02
CA ARG A 63 8.71 -17.85 16.35
C ARG A 63 7.90 -17.43 15.12
N VAL A 64 8.40 -16.46 14.35
CA VAL A 64 7.74 -15.99 13.12
C VAL A 64 7.60 -17.12 12.10
N TRP A 65 8.66 -17.92 11.91
CA TRP A 65 8.63 -19.07 11.01
C TRP A 65 7.57 -20.09 11.41
N ARG A 66 7.42 -20.36 12.71
CA ARG A 66 6.41 -21.28 13.25
C ARG A 66 5.00 -20.78 12.94
N GLU A 67 4.71 -19.52 13.21
CA GLU A 67 3.40 -18.92 12.92
C GLU A 67 3.07 -18.96 11.42
N LEU A 68 4.02 -18.59 10.56
CA LEU A 68 3.84 -18.66 9.10
C LEU A 68 3.61 -20.09 8.60
N SER A 69 4.34 -21.07 9.16
CA SER A 69 4.17 -22.48 8.81
C SER A 69 2.84 -23.05 9.27
N ALA A 70 2.36 -22.65 10.46
CA ALA A 70 1.07 -23.07 11.00
C ALA A 70 -0.10 -22.51 10.18
N VAL A 71 -0.03 -21.24 9.77
CA VAL A 71 -1.05 -20.62 8.89
C VAL A 71 -1.13 -21.31 7.52
N ARG A 72 -0.01 -21.83 7.00
CA ARG A 72 0.01 -22.58 5.73
C ARG A 72 -0.59 -23.99 5.86
N VAL A 73 -0.54 -24.60 7.06
CA VAL A 73 -1.07 -25.95 7.31
C VAL A 73 -2.55 -25.94 7.74
N VAL A 74 -3.03 -24.85 8.38
CA VAL A 74 -4.42 -24.71 8.85
C VAL A 74 -5.33 -24.04 7.79
N ARG A 75 -5.32 -24.58 6.55
CA ARG A 75 -6.53 -24.54 5.70
C ARG A 75 -7.22 -25.92 5.74
N PRO A 76 -7.90 -26.29 6.84
CA PRO A 76 -8.79 -27.43 6.87
C PRO A 76 -10.11 -27.00 6.20
N GLY A 77 -10.13 -27.02 4.87
CA GLY A 77 -11.33 -26.63 4.12
C GLY A 77 -11.35 -27.05 2.66
N ILE A 78 -10.25 -27.63 2.14
CA ILE A 78 -10.20 -28.12 0.75
C ILE A 78 -9.51 -29.48 0.71
N ALA A 79 -9.98 -30.43 1.52
CA ALA A 79 -9.57 -31.83 1.42
C ALA A 79 -10.73 -32.77 1.74
N ALA A 80 -11.81 -32.66 0.98
CA ALA A 80 -12.78 -33.76 0.78
C ALA A 80 -13.47 -33.64 -0.59
N GLY A 81 -12.68 -33.33 -1.61
CA GLY A 81 -13.04 -33.49 -3.00
C GLY A 81 -11.76 -33.75 -3.72
N ARG A 82 -11.65 -34.87 -4.43
CA ARG A 82 -10.56 -35.13 -5.37
C ARG A 82 -10.67 -34.11 -6.50
N SER A 83 -10.33 -32.86 -6.24
CA SER A 83 -10.01 -31.89 -7.27
C SER A 83 -8.60 -32.23 -7.71
N THR A 84 -8.51 -33.22 -8.60
CA THR A 84 -7.35 -33.32 -9.46
C THR A 84 -7.15 -31.94 -10.06
N SER A 85 -6.02 -31.32 -9.79
CA SER A 85 -5.60 -30.07 -10.43
C SER A 85 -5.57 -30.29 -11.95
N VAL A 86 -6.70 -30.01 -12.60
CA VAL A 86 -6.85 -30.01 -14.06
C VAL A 86 -6.47 -28.63 -14.63
N TRP A 87 -6.44 -27.60 -13.79
CA TRP A 87 -6.20 -26.20 -14.19
C TRP A 87 -4.75 -25.87 -14.56
N HIS A 88 -3.80 -26.76 -14.30
CA HIS A 88 -2.40 -26.60 -14.74
C HIS A 88 -1.92 -27.75 -15.62
N ARG A 89 -2.81 -28.63 -16.05
CA ARG A 89 -2.45 -29.74 -16.94
C ARG A 89 -2.61 -29.26 -18.38
N SER A 90 -1.50 -28.99 -19.06
CA SER A 90 -1.48 -28.78 -20.51
C SER A 90 -1.92 -30.08 -21.19
N LEU A 91 -3.20 -30.18 -21.58
CA LEU A 91 -3.65 -31.26 -22.45
C LEU A 91 -3.11 -30.99 -23.86
N VAL A 92 -2.12 -31.78 -24.28
CA VAL A 92 -1.67 -31.82 -25.67
C VAL A 92 -2.71 -32.61 -26.45
N LEU A 93 -3.75 -31.91 -26.93
CA LEU A 93 -4.74 -32.51 -27.82
C LEU A 93 -4.15 -32.58 -29.25
N PRO A 94 -4.26 -33.73 -29.95
CA PRO A 94 -3.95 -33.77 -31.36
C PRO A 94 -4.88 -32.80 -32.11
N TRP A 95 -4.30 -31.98 -32.99
CA TRP A 95 -5.01 -30.98 -33.82
C TRP A 95 -6.36 -31.44 -34.41
N PRO A 96 -6.51 -32.66 -34.97
CA PRO A 96 -7.80 -33.09 -35.51
C PRO A 96 -8.92 -33.16 -34.45
N ALA A 97 -8.61 -33.47 -33.20
CA ALA A 97 -9.61 -33.55 -32.12
C ALA A 97 -10.11 -32.17 -31.68
N ALA A 98 -9.22 -31.16 -31.69
CA ALA A 98 -9.59 -29.79 -31.36
C ALA A 98 -10.57 -29.20 -32.40
N VAL A 99 -10.31 -29.43 -33.69
CA VAL A 99 -11.17 -28.96 -34.79
C VAL A 99 -12.56 -29.59 -34.70
N ALA A 100 -12.65 -30.89 -34.43
CA ALA A 100 -13.93 -31.57 -34.27
C ALA A 100 -14.75 -31.01 -33.09
N ALA A 101 -14.12 -30.74 -31.95
CA ALA A 101 -14.79 -30.17 -30.79
C ALA A 101 -15.35 -28.76 -31.07
N VAL A 102 -14.58 -27.91 -31.76
CA VAL A 102 -15.04 -26.57 -32.16
C VAL A 102 -16.24 -26.65 -33.10
N LEU A 103 -16.21 -27.56 -34.09
CA LEU A 103 -17.34 -27.75 -35.01
C LEU A 103 -18.61 -28.20 -34.29
N VAL A 104 -18.51 -29.13 -33.35
CA VAL A 104 -19.66 -29.60 -32.56
C VAL A 104 -20.25 -28.46 -31.73
N VAL A 105 -19.42 -27.64 -31.10
CA VAL A 105 -19.88 -26.47 -30.33
C VAL A 105 -20.53 -25.43 -31.25
N ALA A 106 -19.96 -25.16 -32.42
CA ALA A 106 -20.53 -24.22 -33.39
C ALA A 106 -21.90 -24.69 -33.90
N ILE A 107 -22.04 -25.97 -34.18
CA ILE A 107 -23.32 -26.57 -34.60
C ILE A 107 -24.33 -26.49 -33.45
N ALA A 108 -23.94 -26.87 -32.23
CA ALA A 108 -24.83 -26.79 -31.06
C ALA A 108 -25.27 -25.35 -30.77
N ALA A 109 -24.36 -24.38 -30.88
CA ALA A 109 -24.67 -22.96 -30.71
C ALA A 109 -25.63 -22.44 -31.81
N ALA A 110 -25.47 -22.88 -33.05
CA ALA A 110 -26.37 -22.53 -34.15
C ALA A 110 -27.78 -23.11 -33.95
N PHE A 111 -27.89 -24.35 -33.43
CA PHE A 111 -29.18 -25.00 -33.19
C PHE A 111 -29.90 -24.47 -31.93
N ILE A 112 -29.17 -24.07 -30.89
CA ILE A 112 -29.75 -23.59 -29.62
C ILE A 112 -29.96 -22.07 -29.62
N GLY A 113 -29.13 -21.30 -30.35
CA GLY A 113 -29.12 -19.83 -30.34
C GLY A 113 -29.96 -19.13 -31.41
N ALA A 114 -30.69 -19.86 -32.26
CA ALA A 114 -31.31 -19.30 -33.46
C ALA A 114 -32.35 -18.15 -33.26
N PRO A 115 -33.06 -17.98 -32.11
CA PRO A 115 -33.89 -16.79 -31.93
C PRO A 115 -33.23 -15.66 -31.10
N ALA A 116 -31.99 -15.82 -30.61
CA ALA A 116 -31.40 -14.88 -29.64
C ALA A 116 -30.42 -13.84 -30.23
N PHE A 117 -30.03 -13.96 -31.50
CA PHE A 117 -29.07 -13.06 -32.17
C PHE A 117 -29.71 -12.22 -33.29
N ALA A 118 -30.95 -11.78 -33.11
CA ALA A 118 -31.45 -10.64 -33.88
C ALA A 118 -30.70 -9.38 -33.39
N PRO A 119 -30.01 -8.63 -34.27
CA PRO A 119 -29.34 -7.39 -33.87
C PRO A 119 -30.38 -6.42 -33.31
N ASN A 120 -30.32 -6.16 -32.01
CA ASN A 120 -31.21 -5.23 -31.34
C ASN A 120 -30.59 -3.83 -31.42
N ASP A 121 -30.88 -3.10 -32.50
CA ASP A 121 -30.37 -1.73 -32.76
C ASP A 121 -30.58 -0.75 -31.60
N ARG A 122 -31.51 -1.08 -30.69
CA ARG A 122 -31.82 -0.30 -29.48
C ARG A 122 -30.73 -0.34 -28.41
N ALA A 123 -29.84 -1.34 -28.42
CA ALA A 123 -28.75 -1.43 -27.46
C ALA A 123 -27.58 -0.50 -27.82
N ILE A 124 -27.35 -0.23 -29.12
CA ILE A 124 -26.27 0.64 -29.60
C ILE A 124 -26.62 2.12 -29.37
N ALA A 125 -27.89 2.49 -29.50
CA ALA A 125 -28.35 3.87 -29.28
C ALA A 125 -28.20 4.37 -27.83
N ARG A 126 -28.11 3.47 -26.84
CA ARG A 126 -27.96 3.86 -25.42
C ARG A 126 -26.52 4.03 -24.94
N LEU A 127 -25.53 3.65 -25.75
CA LEU A 127 -24.12 3.86 -25.43
C LEU A 127 -23.62 5.26 -25.86
N GLY A 128 -24.42 6.02 -26.62
CA GLY A 128 -24.04 7.33 -27.16
C GLY A 128 -24.44 8.54 -26.31
N SER A 129 -25.25 8.38 -25.25
CA SER A 129 -25.81 9.52 -24.51
C SER A 129 -25.14 9.86 -23.18
N ASP A 130 -24.26 9.01 -22.65
CA ASP A 130 -23.64 9.21 -21.31
C ASP A 130 -22.10 9.32 -21.34
N VAL A 131 -21.49 9.38 -22.52
CA VAL A 131 -20.06 9.70 -22.64
C VAL A 131 -19.95 11.18 -22.95
N GLN A 132 -19.59 11.98 -21.94
CA GLN A 132 -19.12 13.34 -22.19
C GLN A 132 -18.01 13.27 -23.24
N PRO A 133 -18.05 14.08 -24.30
CA PRO A 133 -17.01 14.06 -25.32
C PRO A 133 -15.69 14.43 -24.65
N VAL A 134 -14.79 13.46 -24.52
CA VAL A 134 -13.38 13.73 -24.28
C VAL A 134 -12.91 14.51 -25.50
N VAL A 135 -12.85 15.84 -25.37
CA VAL A 135 -12.32 16.71 -26.42
C VAL A 135 -10.84 16.34 -26.57
N PRO A 136 -10.41 15.78 -27.71
CA PRO A 136 -9.00 15.54 -27.94
C PRO A 136 -8.34 16.92 -28.06
N VAL A 137 -7.59 17.30 -27.03
CA VAL A 137 -6.80 18.53 -27.06
C VAL A 137 -5.58 18.26 -27.92
N ALA A 138 -5.71 18.48 -29.22
CA ALA A 138 -4.65 18.23 -30.19
C ALA A 138 -3.58 19.34 -30.20
N ASP A 139 -3.91 20.54 -29.74
CA ASP A 139 -3.05 21.73 -29.83
C ASP A 139 -3.06 22.58 -28.55
N MET A 140 -1.95 23.29 -28.32
CA MET A 140 -1.72 24.18 -27.19
C MET A 140 -2.78 25.30 -27.09
N ASP A 141 -3.27 25.78 -28.23
CA ASP A 141 -4.35 26.77 -28.30
C ASP A 141 -5.68 26.23 -27.76
N GLY A 142 -5.90 24.91 -27.87
CA GLY A 142 -7.06 24.24 -27.28
C GLY A 142 -6.98 24.19 -25.75
N VAL A 143 -5.77 24.02 -25.19
CA VAL A 143 -5.54 24.09 -23.74
C VAL A 143 -5.81 25.51 -23.22
N LEU A 144 -5.31 26.54 -23.92
CA LEU A 144 -5.51 27.93 -23.51
C LEU A 144 -6.98 28.33 -23.52
N ARG A 145 -7.72 27.94 -24.58
CA ARG A 145 -9.17 28.22 -24.67
C ARG A 145 -9.98 27.46 -23.61
N TYR A 146 -9.53 26.27 -23.21
CA TYR A 146 -10.14 25.50 -22.10
C TYR A 146 -9.88 26.17 -20.75
N LEU A 147 -8.66 26.64 -20.49
CA LEU A 147 -8.33 27.36 -19.26
C LEU A 147 -9.08 28.70 -19.17
N GLU A 148 -9.17 29.46 -20.27
CA GLU A 148 -9.96 30.69 -20.34
C GLU A 148 -11.46 30.43 -20.08
N SER A 149 -11.99 29.28 -20.55
CA SER A 149 -13.36 28.88 -20.24
C SER A 149 -13.57 28.46 -18.78
N GLN A 150 -12.54 27.93 -18.11
CA GLN A 150 -12.58 27.61 -16.68
C GLN A 150 -12.38 28.83 -15.78
N GLU A 151 -11.66 29.86 -16.23
CA GLU A 151 -11.37 31.05 -15.42
C GLU A 151 -12.63 31.88 -15.10
N SER A 152 -13.71 31.72 -15.88
CA SER A 152 -15.02 32.32 -15.62
C SER A 152 -15.82 31.61 -14.51
N SER A 153 -15.43 30.39 -14.12
CA SER A 153 -15.96 29.68 -12.96
C SER A 153 -14.81 29.34 -12.02
N ALA A 154 -14.37 30.33 -11.23
CA ALA A 154 -13.59 30.10 -10.02
C ALA A 154 -14.42 29.26 -9.04
N ASP A 155 -14.50 27.96 -9.31
CA ASP A 155 -15.17 26.99 -8.47
C ASP A 155 -14.27 26.77 -7.26
N ILE A 156 -14.58 27.48 -6.18
CA ILE A 156 -13.94 27.33 -4.89
C ILE A 156 -14.23 25.89 -4.46
N LEU A 157 -13.29 24.99 -4.69
CA LEU A 157 -13.32 23.61 -4.22
C LEU A 157 -13.17 23.62 -2.69
N ILE A 158 -14.26 23.92 -1.99
CA ILE A 158 -14.37 23.73 -0.55
C ILE A 158 -14.41 22.23 -0.32
N ILE A 159 -13.27 21.63 0.00
CA ILE A 159 -13.19 20.25 0.48
C ILE A 159 -13.93 20.21 1.82
N ARG A 160 -15.24 19.94 1.80
CA ARG A 160 -16.00 19.60 3.01
C ARG A 160 -15.57 18.21 3.44
N LEU A 161 -14.95 18.11 4.61
CA LEU A 161 -14.78 16.82 5.28
C LEU A 161 -16.17 16.20 5.46
N PRO A 162 -16.34 14.89 5.22
CA PRO A 162 -17.60 14.22 5.47
C PRO A 162 -17.96 14.30 6.96
N ASP A 163 -19.20 14.67 7.27
CA ASP A 163 -19.71 14.78 8.65
C ASP A 163 -19.81 13.42 9.36
N SER A 164 -19.82 12.32 8.60
CA SER A 164 -19.86 10.97 9.13
C SER A 164 -18.45 10.46 9.44
N LYS A 165 -18.08 10.61 10.70
CA LYS A 165 -16.97 9.89 11.33
C LYS A 165 -17.38 8.43 11.61
N ASP A 166 -17.55 7.63 10.57
CA ASP A 166 -17.66 6.17 10.73
C ASP A 166 -16.27 5.58 10.97
N PHE A 167 -15.66 5.96 12.10
CA PHE A 167 -14.54 5.21 12.65
C PHE A 167 -15.13 3.91 13.18
N LEU A 168 -14.97 2.83 12.41
CA LEU A 168 -15.14 1.48 12.93
C LEU A 168 -14.08 1.27 14.03
N GLN A 169 -14.49 1.50 15.27
CA GLN A 169 -13.67 1.22 16.45
C GLN A 169 -13.53 -0.30 16.57
N SER A 170 -12.50 -0.84 15.93
CA SER A 170 -12.16 -2.26 16.05
C SER A 170 -11.34 -2.45 17.33
N GLY A 171 -12.01 -2.98 18.36
CA GLY A 171 -11.41 -3.32 19.64
C GLY A 171 -12.08 -2.63 20.82
N GLU A 172 -12.32 -3.37 21.89
CA GLU A 172 -12.81 -2.82 23.16
C GLU A 172 -11.61 -2.26 23.95
N PRO A 173 -11.54 -0.93 24.18
CA PRO A 173 -10.45 -0.35 24.94
C PRO A 173 -10.62 -0.69 26.43
N ALA A 174 -9.84 -1.65 26.93
CA ALA A 174 -9.77 -1.95 28.36
C ALA A 174 -8.77 -1.02 29.06
N LEU A 175 -9.26 -0.15 29.94
CA LEU A 175 -8.43 0.65 30.85
C LEU A 175 -8.00 -0.23 32.02
N VAL A 176 -6.76 -0.73 31.98
CA VAL A 176 -6.17 -1.53 33.06
C VAL A 176 -5.34 -0.62 33.96
N ARG A 177 -5.53 -0.73 35.28
CA ARG A 177 -4.68 -0.03 36.25
C ARG A 177 -3.26 -0.60 36.18
N ALA A 178 -2.24 0.26 36.34
CA ALA A 178 -0.84 -0.16 36.28
C ALA A 178 -0.49 -1.30 37.26
N ALA A 179 -1.20 -1.40 38.40
CA ALA A 179 -1.03 -2.47 39.38
C ALA A 179 -1.56 -3.83 38.91
N ASP A 180 -2.52 -3.84 38.00
CA ASP A 180 -3.19 -5.05 37.51
C ASP A 180 -2.55 -5.57 36.20
N TYR A 181 -1.53 -4.89 35.68
CA TYR A 181 -0.80 -5.30 34.48
C TYR A 181 0.21 -6.42 34.80
N VAL A 182 -0.25 -7.66 34.71
CA VAL A 182 0.65 -8.82 34.77
C VAL A 182 1.22 -9.07 33.37
N ARG A 183 2.49 -8.68 33.19
CA ARG A 183 3.25 -9.04 31.99
C ARG A 183 3.41 -10.57 31.97
N SER A 184 2.59 -11.27 31.20
CA SER A 184 2.76 -12.70 30.96
C SER A 184 4.04 -12.89 30.16
N VAL A 185 5.13 -13.16 30.87
CA VAL A 185 6.38 -13.64 30.28
C VAL A 185 6.09 -15.08 29.84
N GLY A 186 5.66 -15.22 28.59
CA GLY A 186 5.45 -16.52 27.94
C GLY A 186 6.75 -17.30 27.92
N ARG A 187 6.71 -18.47 28.58
CA ARG A 187 7.76 -19.49 28.60
C ARG A 187 7.73 -20.29 27.30
#